data_AF-A0A1F6PLU7-F1
#
_entry.id   AF-A0A1F6PLU7-F1
#
_cell.length_a   1.000
_cell.length_b   1.000
_cell.length_c   1.000
_cell.angle_alpha   90.00
_cell.angle_beta   90.00
_cell.angle_gamma   90.00
#
_symmetry.space_group_name_H-M   'P 1'
#
loop_
_entity.id
_entity.type
_entity.pdbx_description
1 polymer ?
#
loop_
_entity_poly.entity_id
_entity_poly.type
_entity_poly.pdbx_seq_one_letter_code
_entity_poly.pdbx_strand_id
1 'polypeptide(L)'
;MTGIEYDLTINEAYKAPWLTVKAALPLVDVRITRPRNEEVIMWGQRDSDRIPLITQNGSQPIYNFDIGKTLRAIMCDNAFVSRRPLYARLPFDIRRIVPKKFRRNIKKIQSFFYFSAKNHNFPQWPIEPSLMALHSVFLKTGVLNKLQYPDNKRYGVCMTHDIDSIDSYKSIPLVSTILRKKNIPATWFLLSSDYTLDSHYLRDLIASGDELASHGDVHDNKLAFLPEKEMVARLRLIAGVFDELTGTQVGLRSPSLYMTRMLRKNISKKFLYDSSCVDTGILSPDPGRGGCGYLFPYSIEGVVHMPITLPLDSSLVFQGIRGDALFETWMKKLAFIKAVGGVAVLCAHPEPHLLMQKDVLAQYSRFVDTVAADHEAYCCRMKDLVSLYNQQRVQKKIDIFNDSAK
;
A
#
# COMPACT_ATOMS: atom_id res chain seq x y z
N MET A 1 -11.10 15.23 -9.58
CA MET A 1 -10.62 15.70 -10.90
C MET A 1 -9.44 14.83 -11.27
N THR A 2 -9.40 14.26 -12.47
CA THR A 2 -8.25 13.51 -12.96
C THR A 2 -7.19 14.52 -13.41
N GLY A 3 -5.98 14.44 -12.86
CA GLY A 3 -4.88 15.30 -13.28
C GLY A 3 -4.50 15.07 -14.75
N ILE A 4 -3.79 16.04 -15.33
CA ILE A 4 -3.22 15.95 -16.68
C ILE A 4 -1.81 15.36 -16.55
N GLU A 5 -1.51 14.29 -17.28
CA GLU A 5 -0.18 13.67 -17.26
C GLU A 5 0.86 14.55 -17.97
N TYR A 6 2.01 14.73 -17.30
CA TYR A 6 3.20 15.36 -17.86
C TYR A 6 4.41 14.44 -17.66
N ASP A 7 5.21 14.28 -18.71
CA ASP A 7 6.50 13.62 -18.62
C ASP A 7 7.47 14.52 -17.84
N LEU A 8 8.11 13.97 -16.83
CA LEU A 8 8.97 14.72 -15.93
C LEU A 8 10.42 14.70 -16.41
N THR A 9 11.05 15.87 -16.45
CA THR A 9 12.50 16.01 -16.59
C THR A 9 13.04 16.83 -15.43
N ILE A 10 13.87 16.20 -14.58
CA ILE A 10 14.46 16.84 -13.40
C ILE A 10 15.89 17.27 -13.73
N ASN A 11 16.26 18.47 -13.31
CA ASN A 11 17.63 18.95 -13.37
C ASN A 11 18.55 17.99 -12.58
N GLU A 12 19.72 17.64 -13.15
CA GLU A 12 20.64 16.64 -12.60
C GLU A 12 21.07 16.94 -11.15
N ALA A 13 21.14 18.20 -10.74
CA ALA A 13 21.44 18.56 -9.34
C ALA A 13 20.39 18.05 -8.33
N TYR A 14 19.14 17.90 -8.76
CA TYR A 14 18.00 17.49 -7.93
C TYR A 14 17.52 16.06 -8.23
N LYS A 15 18.04 15.44 -9.29
CA LYS A 15 17.65 14.11 -9.73
C LYS A 15 18.20 13.03 -8.79
N ALA A 16 17.35 12.10 -8.39
CA ALA A 16 17.79 10.96 -7.61
C ALA A 16 18.56 9.94 -8.47
N PRO A 17 19.63 9.29 -7.97
CA PRO A 17 20.40 8.32 -8.75
C PRO A 17 19.59 7.11 -9.24
N TRP A 18 18.53 6.75 -8.50
CA TRP A 18 17.66 5.62 -8.85
C TRP A 18 16.66 5.96 -9.96
N LEU A 19 16.46 7.25 -10.28
CA LEU A 19 15.51 7.70 -11.31
C LEU A 19 16.14 7.56 -12.71
N THR A 20 16.18 6.32 -13.20
CA THR A 20 16.76 5.94 -14.50
C THR A 20 15.73 5.74 -15.60
N VAL A 21 14.46 5.68 -15.24
CA VAL A 21 13.33 5.44 -16.15
C VAL A 21 12.45 6.67 -16.28
N LYS A 22 11.67 6.74 -17.36
CA LYS A 22 10.73 7.81 -17.63
C LYS A 22 9.67 7.88 -16.53
N ALA A 23 9.52 9.07 -15.93
CA ALA A 23 8.47 9.38 -14.97
C ALA A 23 7.42 10.28 -15.63
N ALA A 24 6.15 10.01 -15.38
CA ALA A 24 5.02 10.80 -15.83
C ALA A 24 4.01 10.97 -14.68
N LEU A 25 3.68 12.21 -14.34
CA LEU A 25 2.86 12.50 -13.18
C LEU A 25 1.56 13.22 -13.60
N PRO A 26 0.38 12.75 -13.15
CA PRO A 26 -0.87 13.48 -13.37
C PRO A 26 -0.96 14.69 -12.42
N LEU A 27 -0.86 15.89 -12.97
CA LEU A 27 -0.86 17.15 -12.22
C LEU A 27 -2.21 17.87 -12.28
N VAL A 28 -2.56 18.59 -11.21
CA VAL A 28 -3.80 19.37 -11.12
C VAL A 28 -3.47 20.87 -11.04
N ASP A 29 -4.27 21.68 -11.74
CA ASP A 29 -4.18 23.15 -11.77
C ASP A 29 -2.80 23.68 -12.16
N VAL A 30 -2.25 23.13 -13.25
CA VAL A 30 -0.97 23.55 -13.83
C VAL A 30 -1.05 24.97 -14.38
N ARG A 31 -0.10 25.82 -13.97
CA ARG A 31 0.02 27.22 -14.37
C ARG A 31 1.15 27.36 -15.39
N ILE A 32 0.84 27.91 -16.55
CA ILE A 32 1.85 28.16 -17.59
C ILE A 32 2.55 29.48 -17.26
N THR A 33 3.75 29.40 -16.71
CA THR A 33 4.61 30.55 -16.42
C THR A 33 5.89 30.45 -17.23
N ARG A 34 6.45 31.61 -17.65
CA ARG A 34 7.80 31.66 -18.24
C ARG A 34 8.78 31.97 -17.12
N PRO A 35 9.84 31.16 -16.92
CA PRO A 35 10.85 31.46 -15.93
C PRO A 35 11.58 32.72 -16.37
N ARG A 36 11.70 33.71 -15.47
CA ARG A 36 12.43 34.96 -15.77
C ARG A 36 13.92 34.78 -15.45
N ASN A 37 14.23 34.67 -14.16
CA ASN A 37 15.59 34.51 -13.63
C ASN A 37 15.70 33.28 -12.71
N GLU A 38 14.70 32.40 -12.74
CA GLU A 38 14.58 31.28 -11.81
C GLU A 38 15.27 30.04 -12.39
N GLU A 39 15.97 29.29 -11.55
CA GLU A 39 16.45 27.96 -11.94
C GLU A 39 15.24 27.01 -12.05
N VAL A 40 15.15 26.23 -13.12
CA VAL A 40 14.09 25.23 -13.25
C VAL A 40 14.58 23.90 -12.68
N ILE A 41 13.97 23.46 -11.58
CA ILE A 41 14.25 22.19 -10.91
C ILE A 41 13.62 21.03 -11.68
N MET A 42 12.35 21.20 -12.08
CA MET A 42 11.56 20.16 -12.73
C MET A 42 10.76 20.76 -13.89
N TRP A 43 10.91 20.14 -15.05
CA TRP A 43 10.14 20.41 -16.26
C TRP A 43 9.05 19.35 -16.42
N GLY A 44 7.92 19.77 -16.98
CA GLY A 44 6.86 18.92 -17.50
C GLY A 44 6.80 19.05 -19.00
N GLN A 45 6.81 17.92 -19.71
CA GLN A 45 6.60 17.86 -21.15
C GLN A 45 5.24 17.23 -21.42
N ARG A 46 4.46 17.88 -22.28
CA ARG A 46 3.23 17.31 -22.85
C ARG A 46 3.13 17.75 -24.30
N ASP A 47 3.01 16.79 -25.21
CA ASP A 47 3.04 17.05 -26.65
C ASP A 47 4.29 17.89 -27.02
N SER A 48 4.13 19.02 -27.70
CA SER A 48 5.22 19.96 -28.00
C SER A 48 5.56 20.91 -26.86
N ASP A 49 4.72 21.01 -25.82
CA ASP A 49 4.83 22.03 -24.79
C ASP A 49 5.74 21.57 -23.65
N ARG A 50 6.75 22.40 -23.38
CA ARG A 50 7.65 22.24 -22.23
C ARG A 50 7.40 23.35 -21.22
N ILE A 51 6.96 22.99 -20.02
CA ILE A 51 6.57 23.93 -18.98
C ILE A 51 7.44 23.74 -17.73
N PRO A 52 7.84 24.83 -17.04
CA PRO A 52 8.52 24.70 -15.76
C PRO A 52 7.50 24.32 -14.69
N LEU A 53 7.62 23.14 -14.09
CA LEU A 53 6.71 22.68 -13.03
C LEU A 53 7.15 23.14 -11.65
N ILE A 54 8.46 23.11 -11.41
CA ILE A 54 9.08 23.55 -10.17
C ILE A 54 10.27 24.44 -10.54
N THR A 55 10.24 25.67 -10.05
CA THR A 55 11.32 26.63 -10.21
C THR A 55 11.86 27.03 -8.84
N GLN A 56 13.03 27.64 -8.81
CA GLN A 56 13.63 28.15 -7.59
C GLN A 56 14.19 29.55 -7.81
N ASN A 57 13.82 30.45 -6.92
CA ASN A 57 14.35 31.81 -6.85
C ASN A 57 14.72 32.09 -5.38
N GLY A 58 16.00 31.96 -5.05
CA GLY A 58 16.46 31.97 -3.65
C GLY A 58 16.32 30.61 -2.97
N SER A 59 15.89 30.58 -1.70
CA SER A 59 15.92 29.37 -0.86
C SER A 59 14.64 28.52 -0.91
N GLN A 60 13.55 28.99 -1.50
CA GLN A 60 12.26 28.30 -1.51
C GLN A 60 11.84 27.91 -2.94
N PRO A 61 11.39 26.66 -3.16
CA PRO A 61 10.85 26.25 -4.45
C PRO A 61 9.47 26.87 -4.70
N ILE A 62 9.23 27.25 -5.96
CA ILE A 62 7.97 27.75 -6.48
C ILE A 62 7.33 26.63 -7.30
N TYR A 63 6.05 26.35 -7.03
CA TYR A 63 5.29 25.29 -7.69
C TYR A 63 4.28 25.87 -8.68
N ASN A 64 4.40 25.47 -9.94
CA ASN A 64 3.49 25.88 -11.01
C ASN A 64 2.33 24.88 -11.18
N PHE A 65 1.94 24.20 -10.10
CA PHE A 65 0.77 23.32 -10.02
C PHE A 65 0.30 23.24 -8.56
N ASP A 66 -0.94 22.80 -8.33
CA ASP A 66 -1.47 22.65 -6.97
C ASP A 66 -1.01 21.31 -6.37
N ILE A 67 0.00 21.34 -5.50
CA ILE A 67 0.55 20.14 -4.85
C ILE A 67 -0.55 19.41 -4.06
N GLY A 68 -1.35 20.14 -3.27
CA GLY A 68 -2.36 19.54 -2.40
C GLY A 68 -3.43 18.79 -3.19
N LYS A 69 -3.97 19.41 -4.25
CA LYS A 69 -4.93 18.76 -5.15
C LYS A 69 -4.31 17.62 -5.93
N THR A 70 -3.06 17.76 -6.38
CA THR A 70 -2.33 16.70 -7.11
C THR A 70 -2.14 15.47 -6.22
N LEU A 71 -1.60 15.65 -5.02
CA LEU A 71 -1.42 14.55 -4.07
C LEU A 71 -2.76 13.94 -3.68
N ARG A 72 -3.83 14.72 -3.51
CA ARG A 72 -5.18 14.18 -3.21
C ARG A 72 -5.73 13.36 -4.38
N ALA A 73 -5.57 13.84 -5.61
CA ALA A 73 -6.00 13.11 -6.79
C ALA A 73 -5.27 11.76 -6.91
N ILE A 74 -3.97 11.69 -6.58
CA ILE A 74 -3.17 10.47 -6.67
C ILE A 74 -3.38 9.56 -5.46
N MET A 75 -3.14 10.06 -4.26
CA MET A 75 -3.04 9.28 -3.03
C MET A 75 -4.39 9.04 -2.33
N CYS A 76 -5.46 9.76 -2.73
CA CYS A 76 -6.82 9.53 -2.24
C CYS A 76 -7.75 9.03 -3.33
N ASP A 77 -7.84 9.77 -4.43
CA ASP A 77 -8.84 9.46 -5.44
C ASP A 77 -8.36 8.25 -6.22
N ASN A 78 -7.19 8.27 -6.85
CA ASN A 78 -6.68 7.13 -7.62
C ASN A 78 -6.33 5.90 -6.74
N ALA A 79 -5.91 6.11 -5.50
CA ALA A 79 -5.49 5.03 -4.61
C ALA A 79 -6.61 4.12 -4.10
N PHE A 80 -7.83 4.64 -3.95
CA PHE A 80 -8.89 3.95 -3.22
C PHE A 80 -10.15 3.73 -4.04
N VAL A 81 -10.74 2.55 -3.87
CA VAL A 81 -11.90 2.10 -4.62
C VAL A 81 -13.20 2.73 -4.11
N SER A 82 -14.00 3.29 -5.03
CA SER A 82 -15.32 3.83 -4.70
C SER A 82 -16.50 3.02 -5.26
N ARG A 83 -16.26 2.06 -6.17
CA ARG A 83 -17.33 1.33 -6.85
C ARG A 83 -17.73 0.06 -6.09
N ARG A 84 -19.01 0.02 -5.66
CA ARG A 84 -19.60 -1.17 -5.03
C ARG A 84 -19.72 -2.31 -6.05
N PRO A 85 -19.07 -3.47 -5.83
CA PRO A 85 -19.18 -4.58 -6.75
C PRO A 85 -20.60 -5.15 -6.74
N LEU A 86 -21.02 -5.74 -7.87
CA LEU A 86 -22.39 -6.24 -8.05
C LEU A 86 -22.78 -7.26 -6.98
N TYR A 87 -21.89 -8.20 -6.64
CA TYR A 87 -22.19 -9.21 -5.65
C TYR A 87 -22.33 -8.65 -4.22
N ALA A 88 -21.67 -7.54 -3.88
CA ALA A 88 -21.84 -6.89 -2.58
C ALA A 88 -23.19 -6.16 -2.46
N ARG A 89 -24.00 -6.11 -3.54
CA ARG A 89 -25.38 -5.60 -3.52
C ARG A 89 -26.39 -6.67 -3.10
N LEU A 90 -26.00 -7.95 -3.14
CA LEU A 90 -26.90 -9.03 -2.79
C LEU A 90 -27.17 -9.05 -1.27
N PRO A 91 -28.40 -9.37 -0.83
CA PRO A 91 -28.74 -9.39 0.58
C PRO A 91 -28.00 -10.50 1.34
N PHE A 92 -27.60 -11.58 0.65
CA PHE A 92 -26.85 -12.70 1.21
C PHE A 92 -25.37 -12.70 0.79
N ASP A 93 -24.56 -13.48 1.50
CA ASP A 93 -23.15 -13.69 1.13
C ASP A 93 -23.03 -14.75 0.04
N ILE A 94 -22.83 -14.31 -1.21
CA ILE A 94 -22.63 -15.20 -2.36
C ILE A 94 -21.41 -16.12 -2.17
N ARG A 95 -20.51 -15.80 -1.22
CA ARG A 95 -19.36 -16.65 -0.86
C ARG A 95 -19.75 -17.98 -0.21
N ARG A 96 -20.97 -18.07 0.30
CA ARG A 96 -21.50 -19.30 0.91
C ARG A 96 -22.19 -20.22 -0.10
N ILE A 97 -22.57 -19.69 -1.25
CA ILE A 97 -23.36 -20.40 -2.27
C ILE A 97 -22.47 -20.95 -3.39
N VAL A 98 -21.59 -20.11 -3.94
CA VAL A 98 -20.73 -20.51 -5.06
C VAL A 98 -19.57 -21.42 -4.59
N PRO A 99 -19.18 -22.48 -5.30
CA PRO A 99 -18.00 -23.25 -4.90
C PRO A 99 -16.70 -22.43 -5.01
N LYS A 100 -15.74 -22.62 -4.06
CA LYS A 100 -14.43 -21.92 -4.08
C LYS A 100 -13.72 -22.05 -5.43
N LYS A 101 -13.76 -23.25 -6.06
CA LYS A 101 -13.14 -23.54 -7.37
C LYS A 101 -13.70 -22.65 -8.49
N PHE A 102 -15.00 -22.39 -8.50
CA PHE A 102 -15.65 -21.58 -9.54
C PHE A 102 -15.29 -20.10 -9.41
N ARG A 103 -15.31 -19.55 -8.19
CA ARG A 103 -14.84 -18.17 -7.94
C ARG A 103 -13.40 -17.95 -8.36
N ARG A 104 -12.53 -18.94 -8.10
CA ARG A 104 -11.12 -18.88 -8.50
C ARG A 104 -10.97 -18.75 -10.01
N ASN A 105 -11.72 -19.54 -10.78
CA ASN A 105 -11.66 -19.48 -12.23
C ASN A 105 -12.18 -18.13 -12.76
N ILE A 106 -13.27 -17.60 -12.18
CA ILE A 106 -13.75 -16.26 -12.51
C ILE A 106 -12.66 -15.21 -12.24
N LYS A 107 -12.02 -15.24 -11.07
CA LYS A 107 -10.95 -14.29 -10.73
C LYS A 107 -9.76 -14.39 -11.71
N LYS A 108 -9.35 -15.59 -12.12
CA LYS A 108 -8.30 -15.79 -13.13
C LYS A 108 -8.66 -15.18 -14.48
N ILE A 109 -9.88 -15.42 -14.94
CA ILE A 109 -10.36 -14.87 -16.23
C ILE A 109 -10.44 -13.34 -16.15
N GLN A 110 -11.06 -12.80 -15.10
CA GLN A 110 -11.12 -11.37 -14.86
C GLN A 110 -9.72 -10.74 -14.81
N SER A 111 -8.79 -11.39 -14.11
CA SER A 111 -7.39 -10.96 -14.01
C SER A 111 -6.72 -10.82 -15.38
N PHE A 112 -6.90 -11.82 -16.26
CA PHE A 112 -6.34 -11.80 -17.61
C PHE A 112 -6.89 -10.64 -18.45
N PHE A 113 -8.20 -10.41 -18.42
CA PHE A 113 -8.81 -9.29 -19.14
C PHE A 113 -8.42 -7.93 -18.56
N TYR A 114 -8.31 -7.80 -17.24
CA TYR A 114 -7.90 -6.55 -16.60
C TYR A 114 -6.45 -6.17 -16.91
N PHE A 115 -5.55 -7.15 -16.99
CA PHE A 115 -4.17 -6.89 -17.39
C PHE A 115 -4.09 -6.43 -18.86
N SER A 116 -4.79 -7.13 -19.75
CA SER A 116 -4.77 -6.83 -21.20
C SER A 116 -5.41 -5.49 -21.55
N ALA A 117 -6.33 -4.98 -20.72
CA ALA A 117 -7.02 -3.72 -20.93
C ALA A 117 -6.27 -2.48 -20.39
N LYS A 118 -5.14 -2.64 -19.71
CA LYS A 118 -4.40 -1.52 -19.11
C LYS A 118 -3.49 -0.81 -20.12
N ASN A 119 -3.98 0.32 -20.63
CA ASN A 119 -3.20 1.35 -21.35
C ASN A 119 -3.08 2.62 -20.47
N HIS A 120 -2.63 2.51 -19.21
CA HIS A 120 -2.39 3.69 -18.39
C HIS A 120 -0.89 3.96 -18.28
N ASN A 121 -0.47 5.21 -18.47
CA ASN A 121 0.91 5.62 -18.22
C ASN A 121 1.20 5.74 -16.71
N PHE A 122 0.17 5.96 -15.89
CA PHE A 122 0.29 6.05 -14.44
C PHE A 122 -0.88 5.34 -13.70
N PRO A 123 -0.61 4.59 -12.61
CA PRO A 123 0.71 4.12 -12.21
C PRO A 123 1.16 2.92 -13.07
N GLN A 124 2.44 2.93 -13.43
CA GLN A 124 3.19 1.83 -14.04
C GLN A 124 3.31 0.65 -13.07
N TRP A 125 3.36 -0.55 -13.63
CA TRP A 125 3.55 -1.77 -12.85
C TRP A 125 4.79 -2.55 -13.34
N PRO A 126 5.59 -3.16 -12.44
CA PRO A 126 5.46 -3.15 -10.98
C PRO A 126 6.09 -1.92 -10.31
N ILE A 127 6.82 -1.09 -11.05
CA ILE A 127 7.53 0.08 -10.52
C ILE A 127 6.88 1.34 -11.09
N GLU A 128 6.43 2.23 -10.20
CA GLU A 128 5.94 3.56 -10.53
C GLU A 128 6.90 4.62 -9.96
N PRO A 129 7.75 5.25 -10.79
CA PRO A 129 8.78 6.17 -10.32
C PRO A 129 8.28 7.60 -10.07
N SER A 130 7.11 8.00 -10.57
CA SER A 130 6.79 9.41 -10.82
C SER A 130 6.49 10.21 -9.56
N LEU A 131 5.71 9.66 -8.63
CA LEU A 131 5.49 10.33 -7.35
C LEU A 131 6.75 10.30 -6.49
N MET A 132 7.61 9.28 -6.66
CA MET A 132 8.90 9.21 -5.97
C MET A 132 9.92 10.20 -6.54
N ALA A 133 9.80 10.54 -7.83
CA ALA A 133 10.60 11.57 -8.46
C ALA A 133 10.28 12.93 -7.83
N LEU A 134 8.99 13.25 -7.65
CA LEU A 134 8.56 14.44 -6.89
C LEU A 134 9.02 14.41 -5.43
N HIS A 135 8.86 13.28 -4.74
CA HIS A 135 9.35 13.12 -3.37
C HIS A 135 10.87 13.38 -3.26
N SER A 136 11.66 12.92 -4.23
CA SER A 136 13.11 13.16 -4.24
C SER A 136 13.47 14.64 -4.37
N VAL A 137 12.69 15.38 -5.16
CA VAL A 137 12.82 16.84 -5.24
C VAL A 137 12.47 17.48 -3.91
N PHE A 138 11.40 17.04 -3.24
CA PHE A 138 11.04 17.55 -1.92
C PHE A 138 12.12 17.30 -0.86
N LEU A 139 12.82 16.16 -0.91
CA LEU A 139 13.97 15.91 -0.04
C LEU A 139 15.13 16.87 -0.35
N LYS A 140 15.44 17.06 -1.64
CA LYS A 140 16.56 17.91 -2.09
C LYS A 140 16.34 19.40 -1.84
N THR A 141 15.10 19.85 -1.89
CA THR A 141 14.71 21.25 -1.63
C THR A 141 14.36 21.51 -0.15
N GLY A 142 14.49 20.51 0.72
CA GLY A 142 14.25 20.65 2.17
C GLY A 142 12.77 20.78 2.56
N VAL A 143 11.84 20.48 1.65
CA VAL A 143 10.39 20.46 1.90
C VAL A 143 10.03 19.27 2.79
N LEU A 144 10.68 18.13 2.55
CA LEU A 144 10.55 16.92 3.33
C LEU A 144 11.89 16.49 3.91
N ASN A 145 11.85 15.83 5.07
CA ASN A 145 12.99 15.06 5.55
C ASN A 145 12.83 13.57 5.24
N LYS A 146 13.96 12.86 5.21
CA LYS A 146 13.96 11.40 5.05
C LYS A 146 13.41 10.73 6.31
N LEU A 147 12.57 9.71 6.15
CA LEU A 147 12.22 8.80 7.24
C LEU A 147 13.48 8.09 7.74
N GLN A 148 13.76 8.21 9.03
CA GLN A 148 14.93 7.61 9.66
C GLN A 148 14.55 6.28 10.29
N TYR A 149 15.12 5.18 9.79
CA TYR A 149 14.94 3.87 10.42
C TYR A 149 15.94 3.71 11.58
N PRO A 150 15.62 2.90 12.61
CA PRO A 150 16.57 2.54 13.67
C PRO A 150 17.86 1.94 13.10
N ASP A 151 18.94 1.95 13.89
CA ASP A 151 20.21 1.29 13.58
C ASP A 151 20.79 1.61 12.20
N ASN A 152 20.57 2.84 11.72
CA ASN A 152 20.98 3.31 10.39
C ASN A 152 20.51 2.43 9.23
N LYS A 153 19.42 1.67 9.42
CA LYS A 153 18.79 0.91 8.34
C LYS A 153 18.32 1.87 7.24
N ARG A 154 18.31 1.39 6.00
CA ARG A 154 18.03 2.24 4.83
C ARG A 154 16.60 2.20 4.35
N TYR A 155 15.90 1.11 4.62
CA TYR A 155 14.53 0.87 4.16
C TYR A 155 13.81 -0.06 5.14
N GLY A 156 12.48 0.01 5.17
CA GLY A 156 11.64 -0.81 6.03
C GLY A 156 11.12 -2.06 5.32
N VAL A 157 10.87 -3.14 6.07
CA VAL A 157 10.19 -4.33 5.56
C VAL A 157 9.12 -4.79 6.55
N CYS A 158 7.89 -4.95 6.06
CA CYS A 158 6.78 -5.54 6.80
C CYS A 158 6.27 -6.79 6.07
N MET A 159 6.29 -7.93 6.76
CA MET A 159 5.72 -9.19 6.28
C MET A 159 4.30 -9.31 6.81
N THR A 160 3.31 -9.17 5.93
CA THR A 160 1.90 -9.14 6.31
C THR A 160 1.11 -10.26 5.65
N HIS A 161 0.07 -10.73 6.32
CA HIS A 161 -0.72 -11.86 5.86
C HIS A 161 -2.21 -11.65 6.06
N ASP A 162 -2.98 -11.83 4.98
CA ASP A 162 -4.44 -11.76 5.03
C ASP A 162 -5.02 -13.15 5.29
N ILE A 163 -5.68 -13.30 6.44
CA ILE A 163 -6.27 -14.56 6.88
C ILE A 163 -7.74 -14.60 6.47
N ASP A 164 -7.95 -14.89 5.19
CA ASP A 164 -9.27 -14.84 4.53
C ASP A 164 -10.23 -15.97 4.92
N SER A 165 -9.72 -17.07 5.46
CA SER A 165 -10.54 -18.23 5.81
C SER A 165 -9.90 -19.09 6.89
N ILE A 166 -10.67 -20.07 7.38
CA ILE A 166 -10.18 -21.08 8.34
C ILE A 166 -9.00 -21.90 7.78
N ASP A 167 -8.92 -22.10 6.46
CA ASP A 167 -7.79 -22.82 5.85
C ASP A 167 -6.51 -21.97 5.92
N SER A 168 -6.64 -20.66 5.74
CA SER A 168 -5.54 -19.70 5.96
C SER A 168 -5.15 -19.63 7.43
N TYR A 169 -6.14 -19.60 8.34
CA TYR A 169 -5.90 -19.57 9.78
C TYR A 169 -5.11 -20.80 10.26
N LYS A 170 -5.49 -22.00 9.79
CA LYS A 170 -4.77 -23.26 10.08
C LYS A 170 -3.34 -23.30 9.52
N SER A 171 -3.02 -22.43 8.56
CA SER A 171 -1.70 -22.36 7.93
C SER A 171 -0.75 -21.37 8.64
N ILE A 172 -1.25 -20.55 9.58
CA ILE A 172 -0.44 -19.60 10.36
C ILE A 172 0.76 -20.28 11.03
N PRO A 173 0.66 -21.45 11.70
CA PRO A 173 1.81 -22.08 12.37
C PRO A 173 2.99 -22.35 11.43
N LEU A 174 2.72 -22.82 10.20
CA LEU A 174 3.76 -23.08 9.21
C LEU A 174 4.45 -21.78 8.78
N VAL A 175 3.67 -20.77 8.42
CA VAL A 175 4.21 -19.49 7.94
C VAL A 175 4.95 -18.74 9.05
N SER A 176 4.41 -18.75 10.28
CA SER A 176 5.08 -18.18 11.46
C SER A 176 6.42 -18.89 11.73
N THR A 177 6.49 -20.22 11.56
CA THR A 177 7.75 -20.97 11.69
C THR A 177 8.81 -20.51 10.69
N ILE A 178 8.44 -20.23 9.44
CA ILE A 178 9.37 -19.73 8.40
C ILE A 178 9.96 -18.39 8.82
N LEU A 179 9.13 -17.46 9.29
CA LEU A 179 9.54 -16.11 9.68
C LEU A 179 10.34 -16.09 10.99
N ARG A 180 9.90 -16.83 12.02
CA ARG A 180 10.58 -16.93 13.32
C ARG A 180 11.97 -17.50 13.22
N LYS A 181 12.20 -18.48 12.33
CA LYS A 181 13.55 -19.01 12.03
C LYS A 181 14.53 -17.91 11.57
N LYS A 182 14.02 -16.77 11.13
CA LYS A 182 14.78 -15.61 10.65
C LYS A 182 14.60 -14.36 11.52
N ASN A 183 13.96 -14.50 12.68
CA ASN A 183 13.64 -13.39 13.60
C ASN A 183 12.89 -12.24 12.91
N ILE A 184 12.05 -12.54 11.92
CA ILE A 184 11.22 -11.55 11.26
C ILE A 184 9.83 -11.59 11.90
N PRO A 185 9.33 -10.49 12.49
CA PRO A 185 7.98 -10.45 13.00
C PRO A 185 6.97 -10.34 11.86
N ALA A 186 5.80 -10.96 12.04
CA ALA A 186 4.70 -10.88 11.09
C ALA A 186 3.60 -9.92 11.55
N THR A 187 2.75 -9.49 10.61
CA THR A 187 1.50 -8.80 10.88
C THR A 187 0.34 -9.59 10.29
N TRP A 188 -0.49 -10.18 11.15
CA TRP A 188 -1.60 -11.05 10.80
C TRP A 188 -2.91 -10.27 10.74
N PHE A 189 -3.46 -10.06 9.55
CA PHE A 189 -4.78 -9.46 9.35
C PHE A 189 -5.86 -10.55 9.47
N LEU A 190 -6.61 -10.55 10.57
CA LEU A 190 -7.58 -11.58 10.94
C LEU A 190 -9.02 -11.09 10.76
N LEU A 191 -9.92 -11.98 10.36
CA LEU A 191 -11.36 -11.72 10.37
C LEU A 191 -11.91 -11.94 11.78
N SER A 192 -12.76 -11.03 12.27
CA SER A 192 -13.31 -11.15 13.62
C SER A 192 -14.46 -12.15 13.76
N SER A 193 -15.05 -12.64 12.65
CA SER A 193 -16.29 -13.43 12.70
C SER A 193 -16.44 -14.53 11.64
N ASP A 194 -15.58 -14.63 10.63
CA ASP A 194 -15.68 -15.68 9.58
C ASP A 194 -15.13 -17.05 10.04
N TYR A 195 -14.39 -17.10 11.16
CA TYR A 195 -13.91 -18.31 11.83
C TYR A 195 -13.66 -18.05 13.33
N THR A 196 -13.61 -19.13 14.12
CA THR A 196 -13.31 -19.04 15.56
C THR A 196 -11.86 -18.65 15.78
N LEU A 197 -11.65 -17.61 16.59
CA LEU A 197 -10.33 -17.15 17.01
C LEU A 197 -9.95 -17.85 18.32
N ASP A 198 -8.84 -18.60 18.30
CA ASP A 198 -8.23 -19.12 19.52
C ASP A 198 -7.45 -18.00 20.22
N SER A 199 -8.04 -17.44 21.28
CA SER A 199 -7.43 -16.33 22.02
C SER A 199 -6.10 -16.69 22.68
N HIS A 200 -5.88 -17.94 23.09
CA HIS A 200 -4.61 -18.36 23.68
C HIS A 200 -3.52 -18.36 22.60
N TYR A 201 -3.77 -19.06 21.50
CA TYR A 201 -2.83 -19.14 20.39
C TYR A 201 -2.50 -17.75 19.82
N LEU A 202 -3.49 -16.88 19.68
CA LEU A 202 -3.27 -15.52 19.18
C LEU A 202 -2.46 -14.66 20.17
N ARG A 203 -2.66 -14.81 21.47
CA ARG A 203 -1.82 -14.15 22.48
C ARG A 203 -0.38 -14.70 22.47
N ASP A 204 -0.19 -15.99 22.20
CA ASP A 204 1.15 -16.57 22.02
C ASP A 204 1.88 -15.98 20.81
N LEU A 205 1.17 -15.71 19.70
CA LEU A 205 1.75 -15.00 18.55
C LEU A 205 2.24 -13.60 18.96
N ILE A 206 1.43 -12.84 19.69
CA ILE A 206 1.81 -11.50 20.20
C ILE A 206 3.02 -11.61 21.12
N ALA A 207 3.00 -12.54 22.08
CA ALA A 207 4.09 -12.75 23.02
C ALA A 207 5.40 -13.16 22.31
N SER A 208 5.29 -13.84 21.17
CA SER A 208 6.42 -14.21 20.31
C SER A 208 6.91 -13.07 19.40
N GLY A 209 6.30 -11.88 19.49
CA GLY A 209 6.74 -10.69 18.78
C GLY A 209 5.95 -10.33 17.53
N ASP A 210 4.88 -11.05 17.19
CA ASP A 210 4.04 -10.72 16.03
C ASP A 210 3.03 -9.59 16.34
N GLU A 211 2.40 -9.07 15.29
CA GLU A 211 1.25 -8.15 15.36
C GLU A 211 -0.03 -8.87 14.92
N LEU A 212 -1.13 -8.62 15.64
CA LEU A 212 -2.47 -8.90 15.15
C LEU A 212 -3.11 -7.59 14.68
N ALA A 213 -3.74 -7.64 13.51
CA ALA A 213 -4.47 -6.55 12.90
C ALA A 213 -5.83 -7.03 12.38
N SER A 214 -6.74 -6.09 12.13
CA SER A 214 -8.09 -6.41 11.68
C SER A 214 -8.17 -6.53 10.16
N HIS A 215 -8.73 -7.62 9.67
CA HIS A 215 -9.18 -7.77 8.29
C HIS A 215 -10.69 -7.51 8.11
N GLY A 216 -11.33 -6.82 9.05
CA GLY A 216 -12.80 -6.72 9.14
C GLY A 216 -13.43 -7.91 9.88
N ASP A 217 -14.74 -8.11 9.74
CA ASP A 217 -15.49 -9.18 10.40
C ASP A 217 -15.68 -10.42 9.52
N VAL A 218 -16.09 -10.21 8.28
CA VAL A 218 -16.24 -11.24 7.25
C VAL A 218 -15.80 -10.69 5.90
N HIS A 219 -15.33 -11.56 5.01
CA HIS A 219 -14.82 -11.15 3.70
C HIS A 219 -15.95 -10.99 2.66
N ASP A 220 -17.09 -10.38 3.04
CA ASP A 220 -18.29 -10.18 2.20
C ASP A 220 -18.23 -8.92 1.30
N ASN A 221 -17.20 -8.09 1.50
CA ASN A 221 -16.98 -6.81 0.81
C ASN A 221 -18.12 -5.79 0.97
N LYS A 222 -18.93 -5.90 2.03
CA LYS A 222 -20.05 -4.98 2.30
C LYS A 222 -19.65 -3.81 3.20
N LEU A 223 -18.73 -4.01 4.15
CA LEU A 223 -18.35 -3.02 5.17
C LEU A 223 -18.14 -1.61 4.60
N ALA A 224 -17.37 -1.49 3.51
CA ALA A 224 -17.03 -0.22 2.88
C ALA A 224 -18.23 0.53 2.26
N PHE A 225 -19.36 -0.12 2.06
CA PHE A 225 -20.53 0.40 1.34
C PHE A 225 -21.80 0.48 2.18
N LEU A 226 -21.70 0.20 3.48
CA LEU A 226 -22.81 0.36 4.42
C LEU A 226 -23.14 1.85 4.62
N PRO A 227 -24.40 2.19 4.94
CA PRO A 227 -24.73 3.49 5.52
C PRO A 227 -23.86 3.78 6.74
N GLU A 228 -23.49 5.06 6.96
CA GLU A 228 -22.50 5.43 7.99
C GLU A 228 -22.86 4.91 9.40
N LYS A 229 -24.14 5.00 9.79
CA LYS A 229 -24.59 4.50 11.10
C LYS A 229 -24.33 3.00 11.28
N GLU A 230 -24.63 2.19 10.27
CA GLU A 230 -24.39 0.75 10.28
C GLU A 230 -22.90 0.42 10.21
N MET A 231 -22.16 1.15 9.38
CA MET A 231 -20.70 1.03 9.27
C MET A 231 -20.02 1.28 10.62
N VAL A 232 -20.37 2.37 11.32
CA VAL A 232 -19.82 2.70 12.64
C VAL A 232 -20.16 1.63 13.68
N ALA A 233 -21.40 1.11 13.67
CA ALA A 233 -21.78 0.04 14.57
C ALA A 233 -20.96 -1.24 14.29
N ARG A 234 -20.79 -1.60 13.02
CA ARG A 234 -19.99 -2.77 12.60
C ARG A 234 -18.51 -2.62 12.94
N LEU A 235 -17.91 -1.44 12.68
CA LEU A 235 -16.53 -1.13 13.06
C LEU A 235 -16.30 -1.20 14.58
N ARG A 236 -17.28 -0.80 15.39
CA ARG A 236 -17.20 -0.92 16.85
C ARG A 236 -17.13 -2.37 17.30
N LEU A 237 -17.95 -3.25 16.71
CA LEU A 237 -17.93 -4.68 17.02
C LEU A 237 -16.60 -5.31 16.60
N ILE A 238 -16.12 -4.98 15.39
CA ILE A 238 -14.81 -5.42 14.90
C ILE A 238 -13.71 -4.99 15.88
N ALA A 239 -13.63 -3.69 16.20
CA ALA A 239 -12.62 -3.15 17.10
C ALA A 239 -12.66 -3.81 18.49
N GLY A 240 -13.87 -4.02 19.05
CA GLY A 240 -14.04 -4.64 20.36
C GLY A 240 -13.41 -6.04 20.48
N VAL A 241 -13.48 -6.85 19.41
CA VAL A 241 -12.81 -8.17 19.39
C VAL A 241 -11.30 -8.04 19.49
N PHE A 242 -10.70 -7.09 18.77
CA PHE A 242 -9.25 -6.87 18.79
C PHE A 242 -8.78 -6.15 20.06
N ASP A 243 -9.61 -5.28 20.63
CA ASP A 243 -9.35 -4.67 21.94
C ASP A 243 -9.26 -5.76 23.03
N GLU A 244 -10.14 -6.76 23.01
CA GLU A 244 -10.11 -7.89 23.96
C GLU A 244 -8.89 -8.81 23.76
N LEU A 245 -8.47 -9.02 22.50
CA LEU A 245 -7.32 -9.88 22.19
C LEU A 245 -5.98 -9.20 22.50
N THR A 246 -5.87 -7.89 22.24
CA THR A 246 -4.58 -7.18 22.21
C THR A 246 -4.42 -6.11 23.27
N GLY A 247 -5.52 -5.61 23.86
CA GLY A 247 -5.51 -4.50 24.81
C GLY A 247 -5.19 -3.13 24.20
N THR A 248 -5.05 -3.02 22.87
CA THR A 248 -4.65 -1.79 22.18
C THR A 248 -5.37 -1.63 20.85
N GLN A 249 -5.40 -0.39 20.32
CA GLN A 249 -5.89 -0.18 18.95
C GLN A 249 -4.98 -0.88 17.94
N VAL A 250 -5.59 -1.63 17.03
CA VAL A 250 -4.91 -2.37 15.96
C VAL A 250 -5.04 -1.65 14.62
N GLY A 251 -4.23 -2.04 13.64
CA GLY A 251 -4.43 -1.64 12.24
C GLY A 251 -5.64 -2.31 11.59
N LEU A 252 -6.05 -1.79 10.44
CA LEU A 252 -7.10 -2.37 9.60
C LEU A 252 -6.62 -2.54 8.16
N ARG A 253 -6.97 -3.67 7.55
CA ARG A 253 -7.00 -3.84 6.09
C ARG A 253 -8.39 -4.32 5.71
N SER A 254 -9.09 -3.55 4.89
CA SER A 254 -10.44 -3.89 4.48
C SER A 254 -10.42 -5.10 3.53
N PRO A 255 -11.39 -6.02 3.64
CA PRO A 255 -11.55 -7.14 2.71
C PRO A 255 -11.49 -6.71 1.25
N SER A 256 -10.71 -7.45 0.45
CA SER A 256 -10.45 -7.12 -0.95
C SER A 256 -10.00 -5.67 -1.19
N LEU A 257 -9.43 -4.99 -0.19
CA LEU A 257 -8.96 -3.60 -0.28
C LEU A 257 -10.06 -2.58 -0.61
N TYR A 258 -11.33 -2.90 -0.36
CA TYR A 258 -12.41 -1.94 -0.59
C TYR A 258 -12.39 -0.83 0.45
N MET A 259 -12.15 0.40 0.01
CA MET A 259 -11.98 1.53 0.91
C MET A 259 -12.65 2.79 0.37
N THR A 260 -13.86 3.08 0.86
CA THR A 260 -14.57 4.32 0.51
C THR A 260 -14.12 5.48 1.39
N ARG A 261 -14.35 6.71 0.94
CA ARG A 261 -14.12 7.91 1.76
C ARG A 261 -14.85 7.84 3.11
N MET A 262 -16.08 7.32 3.10
CA MET A 262 -16.88 7.17 4.33
C MET A 262 -16.21 6.20 5.31
N LEU A 263 -15.68 5.07 4.80
CA LEU A 263 -14.95 4.12 5.61
C LEU A 263 -13.67 4.74 6.18
N ARG A 264 -12.84 5.40 5.36
CA ARG A 264 -11.59 6.06 5.81
C ARG A 264 -11.81 7.04 6.97
N LYS A 265 -12.84 7.88 6.87
CA LYS A 265 -13.18 8.85 7.93
C LYS A 265 -13.61 8.20 9.24
N ASN A 266 -14.09 6.96 9.20
CA ASN A 266 -14.58 6.27 10.39
C ASN A 266 -13.56 5.29 10.97
N ILE A 267 -12.64 4.73 10.17
CA ILE A 267 -11.55 3.91 10.70
C ILE A 267 -10.56 4.74 11.52
N SER A 268 -10.34 6.02 11.19
CA SER A 268 -9.47 6.94 11.95
C SER A 268 -9.89 7.13 13.41
N LYS A 269 -11.12 6.74 13.77
CA LYS A 269 -11.67 6.87 15.12
C LYS A 269 -11.43 5.63 16.01
N LYS A 270 -11.06 4.49 15.41
CA LYS A 270 -11.02 3.19 16.09
C LYS A 270 -9.82 2.32 15.77
N PHE A 271 -9.09 2.62 14.70
CA PHE A 271 -7.95 1.84 14.22
C PHE A 271 -6.70 2.72 14.13
N LEU A 272 -5.55 2.11 14.40
CA LEU A 272 -4.25 2.78 14.46
C LEU A 272 -3.75 3.23 13.07
N TYR A 273 -4.02 2.41 12.06
CA TYR A 273 -3.62 2.65 10.68
C TYR A 273 -4.49 1.86 9.71
N ASP A 274 -4.40 2.20 8.43
CA ASP A 274 -5.01 1.48 7.31
C ASP A 274 -3.95 0.88 6.39
N SER A 275 -4.17 -0.32 5.86
CA SER A 275 -3.36 -0.93 4.81
C SER A 275 -4.20 -1.44 3.64
N SER A 276 -5.26 -0.70 3.30
CA SER A 276 -6.21 -1.05 2.23
C SER A 276 -5.90 -0.39 0.89
N CYS A 277 -4.68 0.13 0.69
CA CYS A 277 -4.20 0.63 -0.59
C CYS A 277 -2.95 -0.11 -1.05
N VAL A 278 -2.80 -0.21 -2.37
CA VAL A 278 -1.56 -0.63 -3.02
C VAL A 278 -0.82 0.60 -3.54
N ASP A 279 0.49 0.53 -3.67
CA ASP A 279 1.24 1.56 -4.38
C ASP A 279 1.00 1.46 -5.89
N THR A 280 1.02 0.23 -6.40
CA THR A 280 0.87 -0.16 -7.80
C THR A 280 0.13 -1.51 -7.82
N GLY A 281 -0.98 -1.58 -8.53
CA GLY A 281 -1.81 -2.78 -8.60
C GLY A 281 -2.13 -3.17 -10.02
N ILE A 282 -1.96 -4.45 -10.36
CA ILE A 282 -2.55 -5.00 -11.59
C ILE A 282 -4.01 -5.37 -11.38
N LEU A 283 -4.30 -6.03 -10.25
CA LEU A 283 -5.63 -6.47 -9.88
C LEU A 283 -6.17 -5.56 -8.80
N SER A 284 -6.72 -4.42 -9.24
CA SER A 284 -7.49 -3.55 -8.36
C SER A 284 -8.96 -3.96 -8.40
N PRO A 285 -9.70 -3.88 -7.28
CA PRO A 285 -11.14 -4.06 -7.28
C PRO A 285 -11.89 -3.01 -8.13
N ASP A 286 -11.21 -1.91 -8.51
CA ASP A 286 -11.68 -0.93 -9.49
C ASP A 286 -10.67 -0.86 -10.65
N PRO A 287 -11.00 -1.39 -11.86
CA PRO A 287 -10.08 -1.47 -12.98
C PRO A 287 -9.58 -0.12 -13.53
N GLY A 288 -10.18 1.00 -13.11
CA GLY A 288 -9.70 2.35 -13.41
C GLY A 288 -8.74 2.95 -12.38
N ARG A 289 -8.38 2.22 -11.32
CA ARG A 289 -7.58 2.74 -10.20
C ARG A 289 -6.36 1.86 -9.97
N GLY A 290 -5.17 2.48 -10.02
CA GLY A 290 -3.91 1.73 -10.10
C GLY A 290 -3.05 1.71 -8.84
N GLY A 291 -3.42 2.43 -7.78
CA GLY A 291 -2.63 2.56 -6.55
C GLY A 291 -2.19 4.00 -6.26
N CYS A 292 -1.59 4.22 -5.09
CA CYS A 292 -1.19 5.54 -4.62
C CYS A 292 0.18 6.02 -5.15
N GLY A 293 0.95 5.16 -5.81
CA GLY A 293 2.29 5.46 -6.33
C GLY A 293 3.33 5.84 -5.27
N TYR A 294 3.04 5.62 -3.99
CA TYR A 294 3.85 6.08 -2.86
C TYR A 294 4.38 4.92 -2.02
N LEU A 295 5.63 5.02 -1.58
CA LEU A 295 6.35 3.94 -0.89
C LEU A 295 6.51 4.14 0.62
N PHE A 296 5.97 5.22 1.18
CA PHE A 296 6.08 5.54 2.60
C PHE A 296 4.70 5.58 3.26
N PRO A 297 4.64 5.52 4.60
CA PRO A 297 3.42 5.86 5.32
C PRO A 297 3.03 7.31 5.03
N TYR A 298 1.74 7.61 5.03
CA TYR A 298 1.22 8.96 4.84
C TYR A 298 -0.11 9.15 5.57
N SER A 299 -0.43 10.37 6.03
CA SER A 299 -1.65 10.61 6.81
C SER A 299 -2.73 11.31 5.99
N ILE A 300 -3.93 10.74 5.93
CA ILE A 300 -5.10 11.34 5.24
C ILE A 300 -6.35 11.10 6.08
N GLU A 301 -7.19 12.13 6.20
CA GLU A 301 -8.48 12.05 6.91
C GLU A 301 -8.33 11.52 8.36
N GLY A 302 -7.18 11.82 8.99
CA GLY A 302 -6.85 11.47 10.37
C GLY A 302 -6.35 10.04 10.58
N VAL A 303 -6.10 9.26 9.53
CA VAL A 303 -5.51 7.90 9.63
C VAL A 303 -4.21 7.80 8.85
N VAL A 304 -3.26 7.05 9.39
CA VAL A 304 -2.02 6.69 8.68
C VAL A 304 -2.34 5.57 7.70
N HIS A 305 -2.03 5.77 6.43
CA HIS A 305 -2.10 4.76 5.40
C HIS A 305 -0.73 4.12 5.18
N MET A 306 -0.72 2.80 5.11
CA MET A 306 0.44 1.94 4.89
C MET A 306 0.23 1.16 3.59
N PRO A 307 0.72 1.66 2.45
CA PRO A 307 0.55 1.00 1.17
C PRO A 307 1.16 -0.39 1.15
N ILE A 308 0.48 -1.33 0.51
CA ILE A 308 1.07 -2.59 0.06
C ILE A 308 1.94 -2.25 -1.15
N THR A 309 3.26 -2.30 -0.97
CA THR A 309 4.24 -1.83 -1.97
C THR A 309 4.90 -2.97 -2.75
N LEU A 310 4.79 -4.22 -2.29
CA LEU A 310 5.19 -5.38 -3.08
C LEU A 310 3.95 -5.97 -3.77
N PRO A 311 4.07 -6.45 -5.03
CA PRO A 311 2.98 -7.14 -5.69
C PRO A 311 2.43 -8.30 -4.84
N LEU A 312 1.11 -8.35 -4.67
CA LEU A 312 0.45 -9.38 -3.87
C LEU A 312 0.69 -10.76 -4.48
N ASP A 313 0.93 -11.78 -3.65
CA ASP A 313 1.04 -13.18 -4.11
C ASP A 313 -0.20 -13.61 -4.91
N SER A 314 -1.39 -13.21 -4.45
CA SER A 314 -2.65 -13.45 -5.11
C SER A 314 -2.70 -12.83 -6.51
N SER A 315 -2.20 -11.60 -6.66
CA SER A 315 -2.13 -10.92 -7.95
C SER A 315 -1.19 -11.62 -8.92
N LEU A 316 -0.03 -12.07 -8.47
CA LEU A 316 0.94 -12.79 -9.30
C LEU A 316 0.39 -14.18 -9.70
N VAL A 317 -0.13 -14.92 -8.73
CA VAL A 317 -0.69 -16.27 -8.94
C VAL A 317 -1.89 -16.25 -9.88
N PHE A 318 -2.81 -15.28 -9.75
CA PHE A 318 -3.97 -15.19 -10.64
C PHE A 318 -3.61 -14.79 -12.08
N GLN A 319 -2.48 -14.12 -12.26
CA GLN A 319 -1.92 -13.81 -13.59
C GLN A 319 -1.03 -14.92 -14.16
N GLY A 320 -0.81 -15.99 -13.42
CA GLY A 320 0.06 -17.09 -13.84
C GLY A 320 1.56 -16.79 -13.68
N ILE A 321 1.93 -15.69 -13.02
CA ILE A 321 3.33 -15.42 -12.63
C ILE A 321 3.66 -16.30 -11.42
N ARG A 322 4.57 -17.26 -11.61
CA ARG A 322 4.90 -18.32 -10.64
C ARG A 322 6.38 -18.66 -10.68
N GLY A 323 6.84 -19.50 -9.75
CA GLY A 323 8.24 -19.94 -9.70
C GLY A 323 9.20 -18.75 -9.63
N ASP A 324 10.32 -18.83 -10.36
CA ASP A 324 11.34 -17.78 -10.32
C ASP A 324 10.82 -16.42 -10.79
N ALA A 325 9.91 -16.37 -11.77
CA ALA A 325 9.32 -15.11 -12.23
C ALA A 325 8.55 -14.36 -11.11
N LEU A 326 7.93 -15.10 -10.19
CA LEU A 326 7.28 -14.51 -9.01
C LEU A 326 8.31 -13.88 -8.07
N PHE A 327 9.39 -14.61 -7.76
CA PHE A 327 10.48 -14.12 -6.92
C PHE A 327 11.20 -12.92 -7.56
N GLU A 328 11.53 -13.00 -8.84
CA GLU A 328 12.15 -11.92 -9.61
C GLU A 328 11.29 -10.66 -9.62
N THR A 329 9.97 -10.81 -9.71
CA THR A 329 9.04 -9.67 -9.64
C THR A 329 9.11 -8.98 -8.27
N TRP A 330 9.16 -9.74 -7.17
CA TRP A 330 9.36 -9.19 -5.83
C TRP A 330 10.74 -8.54 -5.68
N MET A 331 11.80 -9.19 -6.14
CA MET A 331 13.17 -8.67 -6.02
C MET A 331 13.38 -7.39 -6.82
N LYS A 332 12.82 -7.30 -8.03
CA LYS A 332 12.85 -6.09 -8.85
C LYS A 332 12.21 -4.92 -8.13
N LYS A 333 11.04 -5.14 -7.51
CA LYS A 333 10.35 -4.10 -6.74
C LYS A 333 11.10 -3.75 -5.44
N LEU A 334 11.60 -4.75 -4.73
CA LEU A 334 12.39 -4.56 -3.51
C LEU A 334 13.63 -3.70 -3.77
N ALA A 335 14.36 -3.96 -4.87
CA ALA A 335 15.53 -3.17 -5.25
C ALA A 335 15.18 -1.68 -5.48
N PHE A 336 14.06 -1.41 -6.14
CA PHE A 336 13.56 -0.04 -6.31
C PHE A 336 13.21 0.61 -4.96
N ILE A 337 12.47 -0.10 -4.09
CA ILE A 337 12.11 0.41 -2.76
C ILE A 337 13.36 0.71 -1.93
N LYS A 338 14.35 -0.19 -1.94
CA LYS A 338 15.63 -0.04 -1.25
C LYS A 338 16.41 1.17 -1.77
N ALA A 339 16.43 1.39 -3.08
CA ALA A 339 17.10 2.53 -3.70
C ALA A 339 16.45 3.88 -3.31
N VAL A 340 15.12 3.91 -3.18
CA VAL A 340 14.36 5.06 -2.67
C VAL A 340 14.52 5.23 -1.15
N GLY A 341 14.72 4.14 -0.41
CA GLY A 341 14.67 4.10 1.05
C GLY A 341 13.25 4.01 1.62
N GLY A 342 12.31 3.49 0.81
CA GLY A 342 10.91 3.32 1.17
C GLY A 342 10.63 2.14 2.08
N VAL A 343 9.36 1.73 2.14
CA VAL A 343 8.89 0.61 2.93
C VAL A 343 8.41 -0.49 2.00
N ALA A 344 8.96 -1.70 2.13
CA ALA A 344 8.51 -2.89 1.45
C ALA A 344 7.44 -3.59 2.30
N VAL A 345 6.19 -3.60 1.83
CA VAL A 345 5.07 -4.26 2.49
C VAL A 345 4.59 -5.39 1.58
N LEU A 346 4.86 -6.63 2.01
CA LEU A 346 4.34 -7.81 1.33
C LEU A 346 3.01 -8.21 1.97
N CYS A 347 1.97 -8.36 1.15
CA CYS A 347 0.75 -9.05 1.52
C CYS A 347 0.73 -10.45 0.88
N ALA A 348 0.76 -11.48 1.71
CA ALA A 348 0.65 -12.88 1.31
C ALA A 348 -0.61 -13.52 1.89
N HIS A 349 -1.17 -14.52 1.22
CA HIS A 349 -2.39 -15.18 1.65
C HIS A 349 -2.07 -16.66 1.91
N PRO A 350 -1.97 -17.12 3.18
CA PRO A 350 -1.76 -18.51 3.59
C PRO A 350 -2.84 -19.52 3.16
N GLU A 351 -3.50 -19.30 2.03
CA GLU A 351 -4.51 -20.13 1.44
C GLU A 351 -3.91 -21.32 0.65
N PRO A 352 -4.53 -22.51 0.69
CA PRO A 352 -4.12 -23.69 -0.09
C PRO A 352 -3.92 -23.43 -1.59
N HIS A 353 -4.62 -22.46 -2.16
CA HIS A 353 -4.60 -22.14 -3.58
C HIS A 353 -3.75 -20.90 -3.93
N LEU A 354 -3.05 -20.32 -2.95
CA LEU A 354 -2.17 -19.15 -3.07
C LEU A 354 -0.80 -19.50 -2.49
N LEU A 355 -0.39 -18.88 -1.38
CA LEU A 355 0.92 -19.03 -0.74
C LEU A 355 1.27 -20.49 -0.47
N MET A 356 0.30 -21.32 -0.07
CA MET A 356 0.56 -22.70 0.36
C MET A 356 0.77 -23.69 -0.80
N GLN A 357 0.75 -23.22 -2.05
CA GLN A 357 1.20 -24.03 -3.18
C GLN A 357 2.72 -24.20 -3.10
N LYS A 358 3.22 -25.42 -3.32
CA LYS A 358 4.62 -25.79 -3.11
C LYS A 358 5.61 -24.83 -3.79
N ASP A 359 5.34 -24.43 -5.03
CA ASP A 359 6.19 -23.51 -5.78
C ASP A 359 6.14 -22.08 -5.22
N VAL A 360 4.97 -21.59 -4.80
CA VAL A 360 4.81 -20.25 -4.23
C VAL A 360 5.45 -20.17 -2.84
N LEU A 361 5.25 -21.19 -2.00
CA LEU A 361 5.81 -21.26 -0.65
C LEU A 361 7.35 -21.31 -0.69
N ALA A 362 7.93 -22.01 -1.67
CA ALA A 362 9.37 -22.06 -1.87
C ALA A 362 9.94 -20.66 -2.19
N GLN A 363 9.27 -19.92 -3.08
CA GLN A 363 9.71 -18.57 -3.47
C GLN A 363 9.47 -17.54 -2.35
N TYR A 364 8.39 -17.70 -1.57
CA TYR A 364 8.19 -16.94 -0.33
C TYR A 364 9.30 -17.18 0.68
N SER A 365 9.68 -18.44 0.91
CA SER A 365 10.77 -18.79 1.84
C SER A 365 12.10 -18.19 1.36
N ARG A 366 12.39 -18.26 0.06
CA ARG A 366 13.56 -17.62 -0.56
C ARG A 366 13.55 -16.10 -0.41
N PHE A 367 12.38 -15.45 -0.53
CA PHE A 367 12.24 -14.02 -0.30
C PHE A 367 12.50 -13.65 1.16
N VAL A 368 11.94 -14.42 2.11
CA VAL A 368 12.20 -14.29 3.55
C VAL A 368 13.70 -14.41 3.85
N ASP A 369 14.38 -15.41 3.28
CA ASP A 369 15.83 -15.59 3.43
C ASP A 369 16.62 -14.39 2.90
N THR A 370 16.21 -13.84 1.75
CA THR A 370 16.88 -12.69 1.12
C THR A 370 16.75 -11.44 1.98
N VAL A 371 15.55 -11.16 2.49
CA VAL A 371 15.28 -10.01 3.37
C VAL A 371 16.03 -10.18 4.70
N ALA A 372 16.02 -11.37 5.28
CA ALA A 372 16.71 -11.65 6.54
C ALA A 372 18.24 -11.46 6.45
N ALA A 373 18.82 -11.74 5.28
CA ALA A 373 20.24 -11.56 5.03
C ALA A 373 20.64 -10.09 4.73
N ASP A 374 19.68 -9.21 4.45
CA ASP A 374 19.97 -7.81 4.12
C ASP A 374 20.13 -6.95 5.38
N HIS A 375 21.38 -6.66 5.74
CA HIS A 375 21.69 -5.82 6.90
C HIS A 375 21.23 -4.36 6.77
N GLU A 376 20.84 -3.90 5.57
CA GLU A 376 20.28 -2.56 5.36
C GLU A 376 18.76 -2.52 5.63
N ALA A 377 18.11 -3.68 5.82
CA ALA A 377 16.67 -3.81 6.04
C ALA A 377 16.29 -3.65 7.52
N TYR A 378 15.25 -2.86 7.78
CA TYR A 378 14.54 -2.81 9.06
C TYR A 378 13.28 -3.70 9.00
N CYS A 379 13.41 -4.95 9.39
CA CYS A 379 12.29 -5.88 9.47
C CYS A 379 11.47 -5.63 10.73
N CYS A 380 10.21 -5.23 10.58
CA CYS A 380 9.36 -4.83 11.70
C CYS A 380 7.88 -5.09 11.45
N ARG A 381 7.07 -4.98 12.52
CA ARG A 381 5.61 -5.00 12.42
C ARG A 381 5.12 -3.68 11.83
N MET A 382 3.94 -3.67 11.25
CA MET A 382 3.36 -2.44 10.70
C MET A 382 3.14 -1.38 11.78
N LYS A 383 2.64 -1.76 12.97
CA LYS A 383 2.46 -0.81 14.09
C LYS A 383 3.76 -0.14 14.56
N ASP A 384 4.89 -0.84 14.48
CA ASP A 384 6.18 -0.27 14.89
C ASP A 384 6.58 0.84 13.91
N LEU A 385 6.38 0.59 12.62
CA LEU A 385 6.67 1.55 11.58
C LEU A 385 5.72 2.76 11.60
N VAL A 386 4.44 2.52 11.87
CA VAL A 386 3.45 3.60 12.09
C VAL A 386 3.83 4.44 13.32
N SER A 387 4.31 3.81 14.39
CA SER A 387 4.77 4.53 15.59
C SER A 387 6.00 5.39 15.28
N LEU A 388 6.99 4.82 14.58
CA LEU A 388 8.18 5.53 14.10
C LEU A 388 7.80 6.73 13.22
N TYR A 389 6.89 6.52 12.27
CA TYR A 389 6.36 7.54 11.39
C TYR A 389 5.66 8.66 12.17
N ASN A 390 4.79 8.32 13.11
CA ASN A 390 4.08 9.30 13.94
C ASN A 390 5.03 10.14 14.80
N GLN A 391 6.06 9.52 15.38
CA GLN A 391 7.08 10.23 16.16
C GLN A 391 7.83 11.25 15.28
N GLN A 392 8.19 10.87 14.06
CA GLN A 392 8.98 11.72 13.17
C GLN A 392 8.14 12.76 12.42
N ARG A 393 6.90 12.48 12.04
CA ARG A 393 6.07 13.45 11.30
C ARG A 393 5.76 14.70 12.11
N VAL A 394 5.55 14.54 13.42
CA VAL A 394 5.30 15.65 14.35
C VAL A 394 6.52 16.56 14.46
N GLN A 395 7.72 16.00 14.31
CA GLN A 395 8.98 16.70 14.60
C GLN A 395 9.75 17.14 13.34
N LYS A 396 9.58 16.46 12.20
CA LYS A 396 10.53 16.49 11.09
C LYS A 396 9.92 16.70 9.70
N LYS A 397 8.65 17.10 9.53
CA LYS A 397 8.03 17.33 8.20
C LYS A 397 8.31 16.19 7.20
N ILE A 398 7.99 14.95 7.58
CA ILE A 398 8.19 13.77 6.71
C ILE A 398 6.92 13.36 5.95
N ASP A 399 5.77 13.97 6.29
CA ASP A 399 4.50 13.72 5.62
C ASP A 399 4.36 14.64 4.40
N ILE A 400 4.25 14.02 3.22
CA ILE A 400 4.01 14.73 1.96
C ILE A 400 2.57 15.26 1.89
N PHE A 401 1.65 14.65 2.64
CA PHE A 401 0.23 14.95 2.62
C PHE A 401 -0.18 15.66 3.90
N ASN A 402 -0.22 16.99 3.87
CA ASN A 402 -0.70 17.75 5.03
C ASN A 402 -2.16 18.18 4.84
N ASP A 403 -3.10 17.49 5.49
CA ASP A 403 -4.52 17.87 5.52
C ASP A 403 -4.75 19.25 6.19
N SER A 404 -3.75 19.80 6.88
CA SER A 404 -3.83 21.12 7.53
C SER A 404 -3.54 22.30 6.60
N ALA A 405 -3.19 22.07 5.33
CA ALA A 405 -3.16 23.12 4.32
C ALA A 405 -4.60 23.38 3.81
N LYS A 406 -5.38 24.08 4.64
CA LYS A 406 -6.60 24.76 4.21
C LYS A 406 -6.28 26.12 3.63
#